data_AF-I1D7V8-F1
#
_entry.id   AF-I1D7V8-F1
#
_cell.length_a   1.000
_cell.length_b   1.000
_cell.length_c   1.000
_cell.angle_alpha   90.00
_cell.angle_beta   90.00
_cell.angle_gamma   90.00
#
_symmetry.space_group_name_H-M   'P 1'
#
loop_
_entity.id
_entity.type
_entity.pdbx_description
1 polymer ?
#
loop_
_entity_poly.entity_id
_entity_poly.type
_entity_poly.pdbx_seq_one_letter_code
_entity_poly.pdbx_strand_id
1 'polypeptide(L)'
;MTYPPQPPWQPPYGQQPGQGMPPSGQFPSGTPHGGQHPQYGHPQPPFGQPGGFGQTPKKSKTGLVVGVGVGALALVAFLVTGLVAPGFLLGDDEATSDDAAAAGAPPQPGGPSSAMVPTQAAPASDTDPTSVLTNFLEAVNTGDSTTAMGMVCEEVRSDIQATVDTVIASSGQFSPAGELLEQPTQDGTAYLLDLEGTSNNKPVTGLLAAAQFNDPPRLCVAGFSILDPEAWEQEAKAEKTQFLEKFHDALNSGDSNTLTGMMCSQPDEGAAEAVQEAVSLGGEFRMENTEVDAISGNTEFVNSNDDTLWIFVQRDPADPDAEGLCVLRAQIDYGD
;
A
#
# COMPACT_ATOMS: atom_id res chain seq x y z
N MET A 1 -68.75 -1.33 -11.22
CA MET A 1 -67.87 -0.51 -10.36
C MET A 1 -67.33 0.61 -11.23
N THR A 2 -67.70 1.86 -10.92
CA THR A 2 -67.47 3.03 -11.75
C THR A 2 -66.78 4.08 -10.88
N TYR A 3 -65.57 4.50 -11.27
CA TYR A 3 -64.80 5.53 -10.56
C TYR A 3 -65.24 6.94 -11.00
N PRO A 4 -65.25 7.93 -10.07
CA PRO A 4 -65.57 9.31 -10.39
C PRO A 4 -64.36 10.11 -10.94
N PRO A 5 -64.59 11.20 -11.70
CA PRO A 5 -63.54 12.02 -12.33
C PRO A 5 -62.93 13.06 -11.36
N GLN A 6 -61.64 13.37 -11.52
CA GLN A 6 -60.95 14.43 -10.78
C GLN A 6 -60.77 15.72 -11.64
N PRO A 7 -60.92 16.93 -11.06
CA PRO A 7 -60.76 18.23 -11.73
C PRO A 7 -59.32 18.82 -11.71
N PRO A 8 -59.00 19.80 -12.61
CA PRO A 8 -57.64 20.34 -12.85
C PRO A 8 -57.34 21.70 -12.15
N TRP A 9 -56.09 22.21 -12.32
CA TRP A 9 -55.48 23.55 -11.98
C TRP A 9 -54.45 23.53 -10.79
N GLN A 10 -53.11 23.56 -11.01
CA GLN A 10 -52.11 24.64 -11.35
C GLN A 10 -51.52 25.39 -10.12
N PRO A 11 -50.30 26.03 -10.15
CA PRO A 11 -49.20 26.08 -11.16
C PRO A 11 -47.75 25.85 -10.61
N PRO A 12 -46.70 25.80 -11.48
CA PRO A 12 -45.30 25.53 -11.13
C PRO A 12 -44.43 26.81 -10.98
N TYR A 13 -43.43 26.77 -10.11
CA TYR A 13 -42.44 27.84 -9.91
C TYR A 13 -41.03 27.41 -10.35
N GLY A 14 -40.35 28.30 -11.09
CA GLY A 14 -38.88 28.42 -11.09
C GLY A 14 -38.14 28.05 -12.37
N GLN A 15 -38.14 28.94 -13.37
CA GLN A 15 -37.22 28.93 -14.51
C GLN A 15 -35.86 29.55 -14.16
N GLN A 16 -34.77 29.03 -14.76
CA GLN A 16 -33.46 29.69 -14.84
C GLN A 16 -33.06 29.81 -16.34
N PRO A 17 -32.55 30.98 -16.82
CA PRO A 17 -32.51 31.30 -18.24
C PRO A 17 -31.25 30.79 -18.95
N GLY A 18 -31.44 30.31 -20.17
CA GLY A 18 -30.38 29.84 -21.06
C GLY A 18 -29.54 30.94 -21.69
N GLN A 19 -28.30 30.58 -22.05
CA GLN A 19 -27.50 31.31 -23.03
C GLN A 19 -27.48 30.53 -24.34
N GLY A 20 -27.97 31.20 -25.38
CA GLY A 20 -28.11 30.68 -26.72
C GLY A 20 -26.84 30.79 -27.56
N MET A 21 -26.69 29.78 -28.41
CA MET A 21 -25.92 29.77 -29.65
C MET A 21 -26.58 30.71 -30.68
N PRO A 22 -25.82 31.41 -31.54
CA PRO A 22 -25.97 31.20 -33.00
C PRO A 22 -24.67 31.54 -33.81
N PRO A 23 -24.66 31.57 -35.15
CA PRO A 23 -24.80 30.46 -36.10
C PRO A 23 -23.62 30.39 -37.12
N SER A 24 -23.63 29.34 -37.95
CA SER A 24 -22.74 29.05 -39.09
C SER A 24 -22.66 30.12 -40.20
N GLY A 25 -21.47 30.30 -40.81
CA GLY A 25 -21.26 31.06 -42.05
C GLY A 25 -19.91 30.75 -42.75
N GLN A 26 -19.96 30.56 -44.07
CA GLN A 26 -18.89 30.15 -45.01
C GLN A 26 -17.95 31.32 -45.46
N PHE A 27 -16.74 30.97 -45.94
CA PHE A 27 -15.66 31.66 -46.72
C PHE A 27 -15.93 33.07 -47.35
N PRO A 28 -14.92 33.97 -47.64
CA PRO A 28 -13.60 33.69 -48.23
C PRO A 28 -12.38 34.64 -47.92
N SER A 29 -11.20 34.23 -48.42
CA SER A 29 -9.96 34.95 -48.81
C SER A 29 -9.76 36.48 -48.63
N GLY A 30 -8.56 36.88 -48.17
CA GLY A 30 -7.89 38.13 -48.62
C GLY A 30 -6.99 38.87 -47.59
N THR A 31 -5.66 38.84 -47.78
CA THR A 31 -4.71 39.92 -47.41
C THR A 31 -5.02 41.17 -48.26
N PRO A 32 -4.80 42.46 -47.86
CA PRO A 32 -3.49 43.03 -47.45
C PRO A 32 -3.47 44.25 -46.47
N HIS A 33 -2.26 44.57 -45.99
CA HIS A 33 -1.65 45.87 -45.62
C HIS A 33 -2.42 47.05 -44.96
N GLY A 34 -1.87 47.52 -43.82
CA GLY A 34 -1.19 48.84 -43.78
C GLY A 34 -1.81 50.03 -43.01
N GLY A 35 -1.17 50.41 -41.88
CA GLY A 35 -1.13 51.77 -41.29
C GLY A 35 -2.34 52.21 -40.43
N GLN A 36 -2.29 53.17 -39.49
CA GLN A 36 -1.24 53.94 -38.80
C GLN A 36 -1.97 54.83 -37.73
N HIS A 37 -1.38 55.06 -36.54
CA HIS A 37 -1.66 56.10 -35.48
C HIS A 37 -2.86 55.99 -34.48
N PRO A 38 -2.82 56.64 -33.28
CA PRO A 38 -1.71 56.91 -32.34
C PRO A 38 -2.01 56.60 -30.83
N GLN A 39 -0.95 56.76 -30.02
CA GLN A 39 -0.77 56.55 -28.57
C GLN A 39 -1.84 57.09 -27.59
N TYR A 40 -2.08 56.33 -26.51
CA TYR A 40 -2.16 56.86 -25.13
C TYR A 40 -1.48 55.89 -24.16
N GLY A 41 -0.54 56.42 -23.37
CA GLY A 41 0.43 55.65 -22.59
C GLY A 41 -0.06 55.19 -21.21
N HIS A 42 0.50 54.08 -20.75
CA HIS A 42 0.60 53.71 -19.35
C HIS A 42 1.99 53.09 -19.06
N PRO A 43 2.60 53.38 -17.90
CA PRO A 43 4.02 53.13 -17.63
C PRO A 43 4.34 51.67 -17.28
N GLN A 44 5.50 51.21 -17.80
CA GLN A 44 6.20 49.98 -17.39
C GLN A 44 6.85 50.11 -16.00
N PRO A 45 7.12 48.97 -15.35
CA PRO A 45 8.51 48.44 -15.28
C PRO A 45 8.58 46.89 -15.33
N PRO A 46 9.76 46.24 -15.33
CA PRO A 46 10.73 46.15 -16.42
C PRO A 46 10.93 44.71 -16.93
N PHE A 47 11.21 44.57 -18.24
CA PHE A 47 11.56 43.31 -18.91
C PHE A 47 12.96 42.80 -18.55
N GLY A 48 13.05 41.49 -18.27
CA GLY A 48 14.25 40.67 -18.41
C GLY A 48 13.90 39.42 -19.22
N GLN A 49 14.62 39.20 -20.31
CA GLN A 49 14.41 38.18 -21.35
C GLN A 49 15.41 37.00 -21.16
N PRO A 50 15.53 36.02 -22.09
CA PRO A 50 15.06 34.64 -21.97
C PRO A 50 16.19 33.59 -21.80
N GLY A 51 15.90 32.42 -21.24
CA GLY A 51 16.79 31.26 -21.37
C GLY A 51 16.62 30.18 -20.29
N GLY A 52 16.64 28.91 -20.72
CA GLY A 52 16.95 27.78 -19.84
C GLY A 52 15.86 26.72 -19.74
N PHE A 53 15.78 25.83 -20.74
CA PHE A 53 15.30 24.47 -20.53
C PHE A 53 16.18 23.78 -19.48
N GLY A 54 15.57 23.08 -18.52
CA GLY A 54 16.25 22.19 -17.60
C GLY A 54 16.45 22.75 -16.20
N GLN A 55 15.42 22.65 -15.36
CA GLN A 55 15.65 22.39 -13.94
C GLN A 55 15.03 21.03 -13.61
N THR A 56 15.92 20.06 -13.42
CA THR A 56 15.66 18.76 -12.83
C THR A 56 14.84 18.96 -11.54
N PRO A 57 13.73 18.23 -11.32
CA PRO A 57 12.96 18.38 -10.09
C PRO A 57 13.87 18.12 -8.89
N LYS A 58 13.95 19.08 -7.96
CA LYS A 58 14.52 18.83 -6.63
C LYS A 58 13.71 17.71 -5.98
N LYS A 59 14.33 16.56 -5.71
CA LYS A 59 13.78 15.50 -4.86
C LYS A 59 13.36 16.13 -3.53
N SER A 60 12.06 16.32 -3.32
CA SER A 60 11.50 16.60 -2.01
C SER A 60 11.36 15.28 -1.27
N LYS A 61 12.08 15.12 -0.16
CA LYS A 61 11.95 13.98 0.75
C LYS A 61 10.56 13.88 1.39
N THR A 62 9.73 14.91 1.21
CA THR A 62 8.38 15.00 1.77
C THR A 62 7.37 14.05 1.08
N GLY A 63 7.57 13.70 -0.20
CA GLY A 63 6.65 12.80 -0.90
C GLY A 63 6.73 11.33 -0.45
N LEU A 64 7.92 10.89 -0.03
CA LEU A 64 8.16 9.53 0.49
C LEU A 64 7.50 9.35 1.87
N VAL A 65 7.59 10.37 2.72
CA VAL A 65 7.00 10.35 4.09
C VAL A 65 5.47 10.30 4.03
N VAL A 66 4.85 11.04 3.11
CA VAL A 66 3.38 11.04 2.97
C VAL A 66 2.87 9.76 2.29
N GLY A 67 3.63 9.15 1.38
CA GLY A 67 3.27 7.89 0.72
C GLY A 67 3.40 6.67 1.63
N VAL A 68 4.45 6.61 2.45
CA VAL A 68 4.69 5.50 3.41
C VAL A 68 3.69 5.55 4.58
N GLY A 69 3.31 6.75 5.04
CA GLY A 69 2.35 6.91 6.12
C GLY A 69 0.97 6.31 5.82
N VAL A 70 0.51 6.34 4.56
CA VAL A 70 -0.80 5.77 4.17
C VAL A 70 -0.73 4.24 4.03
N GLY A 71 0.36 3.69 3.49
CA GLY A 71 0.54 2.24 3.37
C GLY A 71 0.75 1.53 4.71
N ALA A 72 1.50 2.15 5.62
CA ALA A 72 1.68 1.66 6.99
C ALA A 72 0.37 1.66 7.79
N LEU A 73 -0.48 2.68 7.60
CA LEU A 73 -1.81 2.76 8.21
C LEU A 73 -2.76 1.64 7.71
N ALA A 74 -2.71 1.31 6.42
CA ALA A 74 -3.49 0.20 5.86
C ALA A 74 -3.01 -1.16 6.42
N LEU A 75 -1.71 -1.38 6.54
CA LEU A 75 -1.14 -2.58 7.16
C LEU A 75 -1.50 -2.70 8.65
N VAL A 76 -1.46 -1.60 9.41
CA VAL A 76 -1.89 -1.60 10.83
C VAL A 76 -3.39 -1.81 10.96
N ALA A 77 -4.21 -1.20 10.09
CA ALA A 77 -5.64 -1.49 10.07
C ALA A 77 -5.90 -2.97 9.73
N PHE A 78 -5.15 -3.56 8.80
CA PHE A 78 -5.28 -4.98 8.44
C PHE A 78 -4.81 -5.92 9.56
N LEU A 79 -3.72 -5.59 10.26
CA LEU A 79 -3.26 -6.36 11.42
C LEU A 79 -4.21 -6.24 12.62
N VAL A 80 -4.77 -5.05 12.87
CA VAL A 80 -5.71 -4.82 13.99
C VAL A 80 -7.11 -5.36 13.68
N THR A 81 -7.59 -5.31 12.44
CA THR A 81 -8.92 -5.84 12.07
C THR A 81 -8.91 -7.32 11.68
N GLY A 82 -7.81 -7.83 11.11
CA GLY A 82 -7.65 -9.23 10.72
C GLY A 82 -7.45 -10.19 11.90
N LEU A 83 -6.91 -9.72 13.02
CA LEU A 83 -6.66 -10.54 14.22
C LEU A 83 -7.79 -10.53 15.27
N VAL A 84 -8.84 -9.71 15.08
CA VAL A 84 -9.98 -9.61 16.03
C VAL A 84 -11.23 -10.37 15.53
N ALA A 85 -11.20 -10.92 14.33
CA ALA A 85 -12.20 -11.90 13.88
C ALA A 85 -11.69 -13.34 14.16
N PRO A 86 -12.23 -14.06 15.17
CA PRO A 86 -11.86 -15.45 15.36
C PRO A 86 -12.48 -16.29 14.23
N GLY A 87 -11.67 -16.72 13.25
CA GLY A 87 -12.11 -17.74 12.30
C GLY A 87 -11.69 -17.62 10.83
N PHE A 88 -10.65 -16.85 10.47
CA PHE A 88 -10.17 -16.82 9.07
C PHE A 88 -8.90 -17.65 8.80
N LEU A 89 -8.13 -18.07 9.82
CA LEU A 89 -6.84 -18.78 9.64
C LEU A 89 -6.76 -20.17 10.29
N LEU A 90 -7.88 -20.87 10.43
CA LEU A 90 -7.88 -22.28 10.85
C LEU A 90 -8.74 -23.09 9.88
N GLY A 91 -8.07 -23.77 8.94
CA GLY A 91 -8.66 -24.92 8.23
C GLY A 91 -8.80 -26.09 9.21
N ASP A 92 -9.93 -26.80 9.09
CA ASP A 92 -10.29 -27.96 9.90
C ASP A 92 -9.26 -29.10 9.82
N ASP A 93 -8.83 -29.58 10.98
CA ASP A 93 -8.41 -30.97 11.16
C ASP A 93 -9.24 -31.56 12.32
N GLU A 94 -10.27 -32.33 11.96
CA GLU A 94 -10.97 -33.24 12.85
C GLU A 94 -10.05 -34.41 13.22
N ALA A 95 -9.79 -34.62 14.52
CA ALA A 95 -9.88 -35.95 15.15
C ALA A 95 -9.64 -35.94 16.67
N THR A 96 -10.74 -36.21 17.37
CA THR A 96 -10.85 -37.13 18.52
C THR A 96 -10.45 -36.63 19.91
N SER A 97 -11.53 -36.38 20.67
CA SER A 97 -11.64 -36.31 22.13
C SER A 97 -11.04 -37.50 22.88
N ASP A 98 -10.48 -37.24 24.06
CA ASP A 98 -10.73 -38.08 25.24
C ASP A 98 -10.60 -37.24 26.53
N ASP A 99 -11.69 -37.26 27.29
CA ASP A 99 -11.86 -36.75 28.66
C ASP A 99 -10.96 -37.47 29.68
N ALA A 100 -10.48 -36.75 30.70
CA ALA A 100 -10.48 -37.24 32.08
C ALA A 100 -10.21 -36.14 33.11
N ALA A 101 -11.26 -35.72 33.80
CA ALA A 101 -11.22 -35.00 35.06
C ALA A 101 -10.83 -35.93 36.23
N ALA A 102 -10.10 -35.41 37.23
CA ALA A 102 -10.38 -35.69 38.65
C ALA A 102 -9.53 -34.83 39.60
N ALA A 103 -10.21 -34.35 40.63
CA ALA A 103 -9.77 -33.48 41.72
C ALA A 103 -8.97 -34.21 42.83
N GLY A 104 -8.26 -33.44 43.66
CA GLY A 104 -7.81 -33.90 44.98
C GLY A 104 -6.83 -32.98 45.71
N ALA A 105 -7.33 -32.02 46.49
CA ALA A 105 -6.63 -31.45 47.66
C ALA A 105 -7.18 -32.13 48.93
N PRO A 106 -6.42 -32.32 50.04
CA PRO A 106 -6.28 -31.27 51.09
C PRO A 106 -4.97 -31.43 51.96
N PRO A 107 -4.87 -30.91 53.21
CA PRO A 107 -4.68 -29.53 53.66
C PRO A 107 -3.33 -29.29 54.41
N GLN A 108 -3.03 -28.00 54.65
CA GLN A 108 -1.89 -27.44 55.40
C GLN A 108 -2.00 -27.62 56.94
N PRO A 109 -0.89 -27.55 57.72
CA PRO A 109 -0.78 -26.44 58.69
C PRO A 109 0.65 -25.95 59.06
N GLY A 110 0.77 -24.64 59.34
CA GLY A 110 1.65 -24.07 60.40
C GLY A 110 3.00 -23.45 60.00
N GLY A 111 3.12 -22.10 60.08
CA GLY A 111 4.37 -21.30 59.95
C GLY A 111 5.26 -21.28 61.21
N PRO A 112 6.07 -20.24 61.53
CA PRO A 112 6.37 -18.98 60.83
C PRO A 112 7.89 -18.64 60.70
N SER A 113 8.20 -17.48 60.11
CA SER A 113 9.32 -16.55 60.44
C SER A 113 10.23 -16.14 59.27
N SER A 114 10.02 -14.89 58.86
CA SER A 114 11.00 -13.84 58.53
C SER A 114 12.33 -14.25 57.89
N ALA A 115 12.42 -14.05 56.57
CA ALA A 115 13.65 -13.55 55.94
C ALA A 115 13.25 -12.53 54.87
N MET A 116 13.67 -11.28 55.10
CA MET A 116 13.60 -10.19 54.13
C MET A 116 14.34 -10.60 52.86
N VAL A 117 13.61 -10.85 51.79
CA VAL A 117 14.14 -10.83 50.43
C VAL A 117 14.15 -9.36 50.02
N PRO A 118 15.26 -8.82 49.47
CA PRO A 118 15.23 -7.47 48.95
C PRO A 118 14.23 -7.45 47.80
N THR A 119 13.21 -6.61 47.94
CA THR A 119 12.35 -6.18 46.85
C THR A 119 13.25 -5.72 45.72
N GLN A 120 13.46 -6.60 44.73
CA GLN A 120 13.86 -6.19 43.41
C GLN A 120 12.73 -5.28 42.95
N ALA A 121 13.04 -3.99 42.82
CA ALA A 121 12.10 -3.02 42.28
C ALA A 121 11.64 -3.57 40.93
N ALA A 122 10.38 -4.00 40.88
CA ALA A 122 9.68 -4.07 39.62
C ALA A 122 9.84 -2.68 38.98
N PRO A 123 10.21 -2.58 37.70
CA PRO A 123 10.26 -1.30 37.03
C PRO A 123 8.90 -0.62 37.23
N ALA A 124 8.95 0.63 37.67
CA ALA A 124 7.78 1.45 37.86
C ALA A 124 6.92 1.36 36.60
N SER A 125 5.61 1.24 36.80
CA SER A 125 4.60 1.19 35.74
C SER A 125 4.90 2.22 34.65
N ASP A 126 5.43 1.76 33.52
CA ASP A 126 5.62 2.55 32.30
C ASP A 126 4.23 2.80 31.71
N THR A 127 3.52 3.80 32.22
CA THR A 127 2.24 4.27 31.66
C THR A 127 2.45 5.29 30.54
N ASP A 128 3.69 5.64 30.23
CA ASP A 128 4.04 6.57 29.18
C ASP A 128 4.40 5.81 27.88
N PRO A 129 3.64 5.99 26.79
CA PRO A 129 3.91 5.34 25.51
C PRO A 129 5.29 5.69 24.96
N THR A 130 5.78 6.91 25.20
CA THR A 130 7.09 7.35 24.71
C THR A 130 8.22 6.55 25.35
N SER A 131 8.15 6.35 26.67
CA SER A 131 9.13 5.57 27.43
C SER A 131 9.16 4.11 26.97
N VAL A 132 8.00 3.47 26.79
CA VAL A 132 7.94 2.07 26.30
C VAL A 132 8.57 1.93 24.92
N LEU A 133 8.23 2.82 23.98
CA LEU A 133 8.79 2.81 22.63
C LEU A 133 10.30 3.07 22.62
N THR A 134 10.77 4.02 23.43
CA THR A 134 12.20 4.38 23.51
C THR A 134 13.02 3.25 24.13
N ASN A 135 12.53 2.64 25.22
CA ASN A 135 13.18 1.52 25.89
C ASN A 135 13.26 0.30 24.96
N PHE A 136 12.19 0.02 24.19
CA PHE A 136 12.21 -1.03 23.17
C PHE A 136 13.27 -0.76 22.10
N LEU A 137 13.32 0.46 21.57
CA LEU A 137 14.29 0.82 20.55
C LEU A 137 15.74 0.74 21.05
N GLU A 138 15.99 1.16 22.29
CA GLU A 138 17.30 1.03 22.94
C GLU A 138 17.71 -0.44 23.08
N ALA A 139 16.79 -1.31 23.53
CA ALA A 139 17.04 -2.74 23.64
C ALA A 139 17.37 -3.36 22.27
N VAL A 140 16.62 -3.03 21.22
CA VAL A 140 16.91 -3.49 19.85
C VAL A 140 18.28 -2.99 19.35
N ASN A 141 18.57 -1.69 19.49
CA ASN A 141 19.82 -1.08 19.03
C ASN A 141 21.06 -1.62 19.78
N THR A 142 20.90 -2.08 21.02
CA THR A 142 21.96 -2.67 21.83
C THR A 142 22.06 -4.20 21.70
N GLY A 143 21.16 -4.83 20.93
CA GLY A 143 21.15 -6.27 20.73
C GLY A 143 20.51 -7.07 21.87
N ASP A 144 19.79 -6.42 22.78
CA ASP A 144 19.11 -7.07 23.91
C ASP A 144 17.69 -7.54 23.53
N SER A 145 17.63 -8.66 22.80
CA SER A 145 16.37 -9.31 22.40
C SER A 145 15.50 -9.66 23.62
N THR A 146 16.10 -10.05 24.74
CA THR A 146 15.34 -10.45 25.94
C THR A 146 14.58 -9.27 26.53
N THR A 147 15.25 -8.12 26.70
CA THR A 147 14.59 -6.90 27.19
C THR A 147 13.57 -6.40 26.18
N ALA A 148 13.89 -6.38 24.89
CA ALA A 148 12.97 -5.96 23.83
C ALA A 148 11.66 -6.78 23.85
N MET A 149 11.76 -8.11 23.83
CA MET A 149 10.60 -9.00 23.83
C MET A 149 9.82 -8.98 25.15
N GLY A 150 10.44 -8.55 26.25
CA GLY A 150 9.76 -8.31 27.53
C GLY A 150 8.69 -7.20 27.46
N MET A 151 8.83 -6.25 26.53
CA MET A 151 7.89 -5.13 26.34
C MET A 151 6.79 -5.41 25.29
N VAL A 152 6.89 -6.51 24.55
CA VAL A 152 5.98 -6.85 23.45
C VAL A 152 4.69 -7.48 23.99
N CYS A 153 3.55 -7.06 23.41
CA CYS A 153 2.24 -7.64 23.70
C CYS A 153 2.24 -9.14 23.33
N GLU A 154 1.73 -9.98 24.23
CA GLU A 154 1.79 -11.45 24.12
C GLU A 154 1.27 -11.96 22.77
N GLU A 155 0.21 -11.33 22.26
CA GLU A 155 -0.50 -11.73 21.05
C GLU A 155 0.35 -11.61 19.77
N VAL A 156 1.32 -10.71 19.74
CA VAL A 156 2.15 -10.40 18.56
C VAL A 156 3.62 -10.76 18.76
N ARG A 157 3.95 -11.45 19.86
CA ARG A 157 5.34 -11.80 20.20
C ARG A 157 6.04 -12.59 19.11
N SER A 158 5.36 -13.58 18.52
CA SER A 158 5.95 -14.41 17.47
C SER A 158 6.39 -13.58 16.27
N ASP A 159 5.52 -12.68 15.80
CA ASP A 159 5.76 -11.86 14.61
C ASP A 159 6.86 -10.82 14.86
N ILE A 160 6.83 -10.16 16.02
CA ILE A 160 7.84 -9.17 16.38
C ILE A 160 9.19 -9.83 16.67
N GLN A 161 9.21 -11.04 17.25
CA GLN A 161 10.45 -11.75 17.54
C GLN A 161 11.27 -12.01 16.27
N ALA A 162 10.63 -12.45 15.18
CA ALA A 162 11.31 -12.67 13.91
C ALA A 162 11.99 -11.39 13.39
N THR A 163 11.29 -10.25 13.50
CA THR A 163 11.84 -8.94 13.11
C THR A 163 12.99 -8.53 14.03
N VAL A 164 12.83 -8.64 15.36
CA VAL A 164 13.87 -8.29 16.34
C VAL A 164 15.13 -9.12 16.11
N ASP A 165 15.00 -10.43 15.93
CA ASP A 165 16.14 -11.32 15.71
C ASP A 165 16.88 -10.99 14.41
N THR A 166 16.12 -10.70 13.33
CA THR A 166 16.69 -10.27 12.04
C THR A 166 17.47 -8.96 12.17
N VAL A 167 16.90 -8.00 12.89
CA VAL A 167 17.49 -6.69 13.12
C VAL A 167 18.79 -6.80 13.90
N ILE A 168 18.76 -7.51 15.01
CA ILE A 168 19.93 -7.68 15.88
C ILE A 168 21.03 -8.43 15.12
N ALA A 169 20.68 -9.49 14.37
CA ALA A 169 21.63 -10.21 13.53
C ALA A 169 22.27 -9.31 12.46
N SER A 170 21.52 -8.34 11.93
CA SER A 170 21.98 -7.37 10.93
C SER A 170 22.72 -6.15 11.51
N SER A 171 22.94 -6.11 12.84
CA SER A 171 23.44 -4.92 13.56
C SER A 171 22.64 -3.65 13.29
N GLY A 172 21.31 -3.76 13.25
CA GLY A 172 20.45 -2.64 12.92
C GLY A 172 20.52 -1.51 13.96
N GLN A 173 20.38 -0.27 13.49
CA GLN A 173 20.41 0.95 14.30
C GLN A 173 19.30 1.88 13.87
N PHE A 174 18.40 2.22 14.78
CA PHE A 174 17.18 2.98 14.50
C PHE A 174 17.07 4.20 15.39
N SER A 175 16.39 5.22 14.89
CA SER A 175 16.04 6.42 15.63
C SER A 175 14.62 6.85 15.25
N PRO A 176 13.88 7.49 16.18
CA PRO A 176 12.58 8.08 15.87
C PRO A 176 12.67 9.09 14.74
N ALA A 177 11.75 9.00 13.78
CA ALA A 177 11.67 9.85 12.60
C ALA A 177 10.32 10.57 12.56
N GLY A 178 10.13 11.55 13.45
CA GLY A 178 8.91 12.36 13.48
C GLY A 178 8.33 12.47 14.88
N GLU A 179 7.07 12.87 14.95
CA GLU A 179 6.31 12.98 16.19
C GLU A 179 5.52 11.69 16.45
N LEU A 180 5.29 11.39 17.73
CA LEU A 180 4.44 10.27 18.12
C LEU A 180 3.00 10.55 17.70
N LEU A 181 2.40 9.67 16.91
CA LEU A 181 1.01 9.78 16.48
C LEU A 181 0.10 8.95 17.37
N GLU A 182 -1.01 9.54 17.81
CA GLU A 182 -2.04 8.85 18.60
C GLU A 182 -3.23 8.49 17.72
N GLN A 183 -3.69 7.24 17.79
CA GLN A 183 -4.86 6.77 17.08
C GLN A 183 -5.82 6.03 18.02
N PRO A 184 -7.08 6.46 18.15
CA PRO A 184 -8.07 5.73 18.92
C PRO A 184 -8.40 4.39 18.24
N THR A 185 -8.55 3.35 19.03
CA THR A 185 -8.95 2.00 18.59
C THR A 185 -10.22 1.58 19.34
N GLN A 186 -10.79 0.41 19.02
CA GLN A 186 -11.97 -0.08 19.72
C GLN A 186 -11.70 -0.34 21.21
N ASP A 187 -10.49 -0.83 21.54
CA ASP A 187 -10.13 -1.31 22.88
C ASP A 187 -9.16 -0.38 23.65
N GLY A 188 -8.81 0.77 23.06
CA GLY A 188 -7.91 1.75 23.66
C GLY A 188 -7.24 2.68 22.65
N THR A 189 -5.94 2.92 22.79
CA THR A 189 -5.17 3.87 21.97
C THR A 189 -3.92 3.20 21.39
N ALA A 190 -3.71 3.35 20.08
CA ALA A 190 -2.46 3.00 19.42
C ALA A 190 -1.55 4.24 19.30
N TYR A 191 -0.26 4.04 19.51
CA TYR A 191 0.78 5.05 19.41
C TYR A 191 1.76 4.61 18.32
N LEU A 192 1.92 5.42 17.28
CA LEU A 192 2.74 5.10 16.12
C LEU A 192 3.94 6.03 16.05
N LEU A 193 5.11 5.44 15.80
CA LEU A 193 6.37 6.12 15.68
C LEU A 193 7.09 5.62 14.44
N ASP A 194 7.25 6.52 13.46
CA ASP A 194 8.09 6.26 12.30
C ASP A 194 9.56 6.15 12.75
N LEU A 195 10.31 5.26 12.09
CA LEU A 195 11.72 5.04 12.35
C LEU A 195 12.54 5.30 11.09
N GLU A 196 13.71 5.90 11.28
CA GLU A 196 14.79 5.92 10.31
C GLU A 196 15.99 5.16 10.89
N GLY A 197 16.72 4.43 10.04
CA GLY A 197 17.83 3.65 10.54
C GLY A 197 18.69 3.01 9.49
N THR A 198 19.48 2.04 9.94
CA THR A 198 20.28 1.17 9.09
C THR A 198 20.10 -0.28 9.50
N SER A 199 20.18 -1.18 8.54
CA SER A 199 20.28 -2.63 8.75
C SER A 199 21.25 -3.18 7.70
N ASN A 200 22.21 -4.02 8.09
CA ASN A 200 23.28 -4.48 7.19
C ASN A 200 24.04 -3.32 6.48
N ASN A 201 24.21 -2.19 7.18
CA ASN A 201 24.77 -0.93 6.63
C ASN A 201 23.97 -0.29 5.48
N LYS A 202 22.73 -0.73 5.23
CA LYS A 202 21.82 -0.13 4.27
C LYS A 202 20.80 0.76 4.98
N PRO A 203 20.43 1.92 4.40
CA PRO A 203 19.38 2.75 4.97
C PRO A 203 18.04 2.02 4.88
N VAL A 204 17.31 2.01 5.99
CA VAL A 204 15.98 1.42 6.09
C VAL A 204 15.05 2.39 6.81
N THR A 205 13.75 2.27 6.57
CA THR A 205 12.71 2.92 7.37
C THR A 205 11.97 1.87 8.17
N GLY A 206 11.26 2.26 9.22
CA GLY A 206 10.46 1.31 9.98
C GLY A 206 9.26 1.98 10.63
N LEU A 207 8.43 1.15 11.24
CA LEU A 207 7.32 1.57 12.07
C LEU A 207 7.41 0.84 13.40
N LEU A 208 7.28 1.59 14.47
CA LEU A 208 7.13 1.07 15.81
C LEU A 208 5.77 1.49 16.37
N ALA A 209 5.04 0.54 16.93
CA ALA A 209 3.71 0.76 17.47
C ALA A 209 3.61 0.25 18.91
N ALA A 210 3.00 1.03 19.79
CA ALA A 210 2.58 0.61 21.11
C ALA A 210 1.05 0.67 21.20
N ALA A 211 0.45 -0.26 21.93
CA ALA A 211 -0.99 -0.27 22.20
C ALA A 211 -1.23 -0.12 23.70
N GLN A 212 -2.06 0.87 24.05
CA GLN A 212 -2.65 1.02 25.37
C GLN A 212 -4.06 0.44 25.33
N PHE A 213 -4.29 -0.62 26.09
CA PHE A 213 -5.61 -1.24 26.27
C PHE A 213 -6.26 -0.68 27.52
N ASN A 214 -7.59 -0.56 27.52
CA ASN A 214 -8.34 -0.05 28.66
C ASN A 214 -8.81 -1.13 29.64
N ASP A 215 -9.00 -2.38 29.16
CA ASP A 215 -9.52 -3.48 29.98
C ASP A 215 -8.93 -4.86 29.58
N PRO A 216 -8.02 -5.45 30.40
CA PRO A 216 -7.35 -4.82 31.53
C PRO A 216 -6.39 -3.71 31.06
N PRO A 217 -6.13 -2.68 31.88
CA PRO A 217 -5.23 -1.60 31.51
C PRO A 217 -3.79 -2.11 31.37
N ARG A 218 -3.24 -2.03 30.16
CA ARG A 218 -1.85 -2.40 29.86
C ARG A 218 -1.33 -1.58 28.68
N LEU A 219 -0.02 -1.35 28.67
CA LEU A 219 0.70 -0.71 27.57
C LEU A 219 1.85 -1.63 27.18
N CYS A 220 1.94 -1.96 25.90
CA CYS A 220 2.99 -2.84 25.36
C CYS A 220 3.24 -2.54 23.89
N VAL A 221 4.37 -3.00 23.36
CA VAL A 221 4.71 -2.88 21.94
C VAL A 221 3.84 -3.86 21.15
N ALA A 222 3.06 -3.31 20.23
CA ALA A 222 2.06 -4.04 19.44
C ALA A 222 2.47 -4.21 17.96
N GLY A 223 3.53 -3.54 17.52
CA GLY A 223 4.06 -3.68 16.18
C GLY A 223 5.49 -3.19 16.09
N PHE A 224 6.32 -3.92 15.36
CA PHE A 224 7.65 -3.49 14.97
C PHE A 224 7.96 -4.07 13.60
N SER A 225 8.13 -3.19 12.61
CA SER A 225 8.42 -3.57 11.23
C SER A 225 9.48 -2.66 10.65
N ILE A 226 10.28 -3.23 9.75
CA ILE A 226 11.30 -2.51 9.01
C ILE A 226 11.07 -2.77 7.54
N LEU A 227 11.09 -1.68 6.79
CA LEU A 227 10.99 -1.63 5.36
C LEU A 227 12.39 -1.37 4.84
N ASP A 228 13.00 -2.40 4.28
CA ASP A 228 14.14 -2.23 3.38
C ASP A 228 13.56 -1.90 1.99
N PRO A 229 13.64 -0.63 1.55
CA PRO A 229 13.06 -0.22 0.28
C PRO A 229 13.70 -0.93 -0.90
N GLU A 230 14.98 -1.34 -0.78
CA GLU A 230 15.65 -2.10 -1.83
C GLU A 230 15.12 -3.54 -1.87
N ALA A 231 14.97 -4.19 -0.71
CA ALA A 231 14.45 -5.56 -0.65
C ALA A 231 13.02 -5.65 -1.17
N TRP A 232 12.15 -4.74 -0.73
CA TRP A 232 10.77 -4.64 -1.23
C TRP A 232 10.73 -4.38 -2.74
N GLU A 233 11.59 -3.48 -3.25
CA GLU A 233 11.66 -3.23 -4.69
C GLU A 233 12.11 -4.48 -5.46
N GLN A 234 13.06 -5.27 -4.93
CA GLN A 234 13.49 -6.52 -5.57
C GLN A 234 12.40 -7.58 -5.56
N GLU A 235 11.71 -7.78 -4.44
CA GLU A 235 10.59 -8.73 -4.34
C GLU A 235 9.44 -8.33 -5.28
N ALA A 236 9.06 -7.05 -5.28
CA ALA A 236 8.02 -6.52 -6.17
C ALA A 236 8.40 -6.63 -7.65
N LYS A 237 9.69 -6.52 -8.00
CA LYS A 237 10.18 -6.76 -9.36
C LYS A 237 10.15 -8.24 -9.70
N ALA A 238 10.56 -9.12 -8.79
CA ALA A 238 10.55 -10.57 -8.99
C ALA A 238 9.12 -11.09 -9.21
N GLU A 239 8.15 -10.63 -8.42
CA GLU A 239 6.71 -10.95 -8.60
C GLU A 239 6.24 -10.60 -10.02
N LYS A 240 6.61 -9.42 -10.53
CA LYS A 240 6.24 -8.96 -11.88
C LYS A 240 6.93 -9.74 -12.98
N THR A 241 8.22 -10.04 -12.83
CA THR A 241 8.93 -10.89 -13.78
C THR A 241 8.28 -12.27 -13.86
N GLN A 242 7.94 -12.88 -12.72
CA GLN A 242 7.25 -14.16 -12.68
C GLN A 242 5.86 -14.09 -13.34
N PHE A 243 5.12 -13.00 -13.14
CA PHE A 243 3.85 -12.79 -13.83
C PHE A 243 4.02 -12.71 -15.35
N LEU A 244 5.00 -11.95 -15.83
CA LEU A 244 5.30 -11.80 -17.27
C LEU A 244 5.74 -13.14 -17.89
N GLU A 245 6.55 -13.94 -17.19
CA GLU A 245 6.90 -15.31 -17.60
C GLU A 245 5.66 -16.21 -17.66
N LYS A 246 4.76 -16.14 -16.68
CA LYS A 246 3.52 -16.92 -16.71
C LYS A 246 2.61 -16.50 -17.87
N PHE A 247 2.55 -15.20 -18.15
CA PHE A 247 1.83 -14.66 -19.30
C PHE A 247 2.45 -15.16 -20.62
N HIS A 248 3.79 -15.16 -20.72
CA HIS A 248 4.56 -15.68 -21.84
C HIS A 248 4.21 -17.15 -22.14
N ASP A 249 4.21 -17.98 -21.11
CA ASP A 249 3.86 -19.40 -21.22
C ASP A 249 2.41 -19.60 -21.67
N ALA A 250 1.48 -18.81 -21.13
CA ALA A 250 0.07 -18.85 -21.51
C ALA A 250 -0.15 -18.40 -22.96
N LEU A 251 0.56 -17.36 -23.40
CA LEU A 251 0.54 -16.85 -24.78
C LEU A 251 1.04 -17.93 -25.76
N ASN A 252 2.21 -18.52 -25.49
CA ASN A 252 2.82 -19.53 -26.35
C ASN A 252 2.09 -20.87 -26.36
N SER A 253 1.35 -21.20 -25.30
CA SER A 253 0.48 -22.38 -25.26
C SER A 253 -0.91 -22.15 -25.87
N GLY A 254 -1.25 -20.90 -26.19
CA GLY A 254 -2.58 -20.52 -26.66
C GLY A 254 -3.68 -20.71 -25.61
N ASP A 255 -3.34 -20.64 -24.32
CA ASP A 255 -4.29 -20.78 -23.22
C ASP A 255 -5.09 -19.49 -23.02
N SER A 256 -6.08 -19.28 -23.88
CA SER A 256 -6.97 -18.13 -23.83
C SER A 256 -7.70 -17.98 -22.49
N ASN A 257 -7.99 -19.08 -21.79
CA ASN A 257 -8.68 -19.00 -20.50
C ASN A 257 -7.76 -18.41 -19.42
N THR A 258 -6.52 -18.88 -19.38
CA THR A 258 -5.51 -18.33 -18.46
C THR A 258 -5.21 -16.87 -18.79
N LEU A 259 -5.06 -16.51 -20.07
CA LEU A 259 -4.82 -15.13 -20.50
C LEU A 259 -5.99 -14.20 -20.14
N THR A 260 -7.23 -14.64 -20.33
CA THR A 260 -8.41 -13.86 -19.90
C THR A 260 -8.44 -13.70 -18.38
N GLY A 261 -8.06 -14.73 -17.61
CA GLY A 261 -7.95 -14.65 -16.15
C GLY A 261 -6.80 -13.77 -15.64
N MET A 262 -5.86 -13.40 -16.51
CA MET A 262 -4.76 -12.47 -16.20
C MET A 262 -5.09 -11.01 -16.49
N MET A 263 -6.26 -10.71 -17.08
CA MET A 263 -6.68 -9.33 -17.35
C MET A 263 -7.17 -8.65 -16.06
N CYS A 264 -6.95 -7.35 -15.95
CA CYS A 264 -7.54 -6.59 -14.84
C CYS A 264 -9.07 -6.58 -14.96
N SER A 265 -9.78 -6.30 -13.87
CA SER A 265 -11.26 -6.23 -13.85
C SER A 265 -11.79 -5.14 -14.80
N GLN A 266 -11.00 -4.09 -15.00
CA GLN A 266 -11.28 -3.01 -15.94
C GLN A 266 -10.04 -2.74 -16.80
N PRO A 267 -9.77 -3.56 -17.83
CA PRO A 267 -8.65 -3.31 -18.72
C PRO A 267 -8.98 -2.12 -19.65
N ASP A 268 -7.94 -1.47 -20.17
CA ASP A 268 -8.08 -0.43 -21.19
C ASP A 268 -8.77 -1.00 -22.44
N GLU A 269 -9.51 -0.13 -23.14
CA GLU A 269 -10.24 -0.51 -24.35
C GLU A 269 -9.29 -1.13 -25.39
N GLY A 270 -9.65 -2.29 -25.94
CA GLY A 270 -8.86 -3.01 -26.93
C GLY A 270 -7.80 -3.96 -26.35
N ALA A 271 -7.52 -3.92 -25.04
CA ALA A 271 -6.46 -4.74 -24.46
C ALA A 271 -6.77 -6.25 -24.54
N ALA A 272 -8.00 -6.65 -24.20
CA ALA A 272 -8.39 -8.06 -24.29
C ALA A 272 -8.39 -8.55 -25.74
N GLU A 273 -8.83 -7.70 -26.68
CA GLU A 273 -8.83 -7.96 -28.11
C GLU A 273 -7.40 -8.16 -28.64
N ALA A 274 -6.45 -7.28 -28.28
CA ALA A 274 -5.05 -7.38 -28.69
C ALA A 274 -4.40 -8.69 -28.21
N VAL A 275 -4.69 -9.13 -26.97
CA VAL A 275 -4.18 -10.41 -26.45
C VAL A 275 -4.77 -11.59 -27.21
N GLN A 276 -6.08 -11.61 -27.48
CA GLN A 276 -6.71 -12.70 -28.24
C GLN A 276 -6.24 -12.73 -29.70
N GLU A 277 -5.95 -11.56 -30.26
CA GLU A 277 -5.37 -11.44 -31.59
C GLU A 277 -3.95 -12.02 -31.64
N ALA A 278 -3.10 -11.69 -30.67
CA ALA A 278 -1.76 -12.26 -30.57
C ALA A 278 -1.78 -13.79 -30.46
N VAL A 279 -2.72 -14.36 -29.70
CA VAL A 279 -2.96 -15.82 -29.65
C VAL A 279 -3.35 -16.36 -31.03
N SER A 280 -4.14 -15.62 -31.80
CA SER A 280 -4.61 -16.03 -33.13
C SER A 280 -3.54 -15.97 -34.21
N LEU A 281 -2.53 -15.09 -34.07
CA LEU A 281 -1.35 -15.08 -34.93
C LEU A 281 -0.54 -16.38 -34.79
N GLY A 282 -0.54 -16.95 -33.59
CA GLY A 282 0.21 -18.16 -33.26
C GLY A 282 1.72 -17.98 -33.40
N GLY A 283 2.44 -19.09 -33.37
CA GLY A 283 3.91 -19.08 -33.34
C GLY A 283 4.47 -18.89 -31.93
N GLU A 284 5.80 -18.92 -31.84
CA GLU A 284 6.51 -18.71 -30.58
C GLU A 284 6.85 -17.23 -30.45
N PHE A 285 6.29 -16.59 -29.43
CA PHE A 285 6.67 -15.26 -28.99
C PHE A 285 7.90 -15.34 -28.09
N ARG A 286 8.80 -14.35 -28.18
CA ARG A 286 9.92 -14.14 -27.26
C ARG A 286 9.71 -12.85 -26.47
N MET A 287 10.07 -12.84 -25.19
CA MET A 287 10.06 -11.63 -24.37
C MET A 287 11.24 -10.72 -24.73
N GLU A 288 10.94 -9.45 -24.97
CA GLU A 288 11.89 -8.38 -25.25
C GLU A 288 11.51 -7.11 -24.50
N ASN A 289 12.51 -6.22 -24.38
CA ASN A 289 12.33 -4.85 -23.85
C ASN A 289 11.55 -4.81 -22.53
N THR A 290 11.81 -5.80 -21.65
CA THR A 290 11.14 -5.91 -20.36
C THR A 290 11.63 -4.83 -19.40
N GLU A 291 10.70 -4.01 -18.91
CA GLU A 291 10.94 -3.00 -17.89
C GLU A 291 10.04 -3.29 -16.69
N VAL A 292 10.65 -3.47 -15.50
CA VAL A 292 9.92 -3.71 -14.25
C VAL A 292 10.38 -2.76 -13.16
N ASP A 293 9.42 -2.19 -12.43
CA ASP A 293 9.63 -1.41 -11.22
C ASP A 293 8.77 -1.93 -10.06
N ALA A 294 8.77 -1.24 -8.91
CA ALA A 294 8.04 -1.70 -7.74
C ALA A 294 6.50 -1.67 -7.92
N ILE A 295 5.99 -0.86 -8.84
CA ILE A 295 4.56 -0.58 -9.02
C ILE A 295 4.01 -1.25 -10.27
N SER A 296 4.77 -1.24 -11.36
CA SER A 296 4.34 -1.70 -12.68
C SER A 296 5.42 -2.47 -13.43
N GLY A 297 5.01 -3.16 -14.49
CA GLY A 297 5.91 -3.80 -15.43
C GLY A 297 5.35 -3.69 -16.85
N ASN A 298 6.23 -3.73 -17.84
CA ASN A 298 5.85 -3.86 -19.24
C ASN A 298 6.85 -4.73 -19.98
N THR A 299 6.40 -5.33 -21.08
CA THR A 299 7.25 -6.14 -21.94
C THR A 299 6.67 -6.19 -23.34
N GLU A 300 7.56 -6.39 -24.32
CA GLU A 300 7.21 -6.74 -25.69
C GLU A 300 7.30 -8.25 -25.86
N PHE A 301 6.31 -8.83 -26.53
CA PHE A 301 6.32 -10.21 -26.99
C PHE A 301 6.40 -10.19 -28.51
N VAL A 302 7.50 -10.65 -29.08
CA VAL A 302 7.75 -10.60 -30.53
C VAL A 302 7.75 -12.01 -31.10
N ASN A 303 7.00 -12.27 -32.18
CA ASN A 303 7.00 -13.58 -32.84
C ASN A 303 8.02 -13.63 -34.02
N SER A 304 8.05 -14.74 -34.75
CA SER A 304 8.96 -14.92 -35.90
C SER A 304 8.64 -14.07 -37.13
N ASN A 305 7.45 -13.47 -37.19
CA ASN A 305 7.03 -12.57 -38.26
C ASN A 305 7.25 -11.09 -37.87
N ASP A 306 7.96 -10.84 -36.76
CA ASP A 306 8.13 -9.51 -36.16
C ASP A 306 6.81 -8.85 -35.69
N ASP A 307 5.72 -9.62 -35.56
CA ASP A 307 4.51 -9.14 -34.87
C ASP A 307 4.81 -8.99 -33.39
N THR A 308 4.43 -7.85 -32.82
CA THR A 308 4.75 -7.46 -31.46
C THR A 308 3.47 -7.24 -30.65
N LEU A 309 3.30 -7.99 -29.57
CA LEU A 309 2.33 -7.70 -28.52
C LEU A 309 3.05 -6.99 -27.37
N TRP A 310 2.77 -5.72 -27.17
CA TRP A 310 3.20 -4.99 -25.98
C TRP A 310 2.14 -5.07 -24.89
N ILE A 311 2.54 -5.36 -23.64
CA ILE A 311 1.62 -5.34 -22.50
C ILE A 311 2.16 -4.47 -21.36
N PHE A 312 1.23 -3.94 -20.57
CA PHE A 312 1.49 -3.24 -19.32
C PHE A 312 0.71 -3.90 -18.18
N VAL A 313 1.43 -4.22 -17.11
CA VAL A 313 0.95 -4.96 -15.94
C VAL A 313 1.10 -4.13 -14.67
N GLN A 314 0.11 -4.22 -13.79
CA GLN A 314 0.10 -3.62 -12.46
C GLN A 314 -0.91 -4.35 -11.57
N ARG A 315 -1.02 -3.96 -10.30
CA ARG A 315 -2.14 -4.38 -9.45
C ARG A 315 -3.45 -3.76 -9.96
N ASP A 316 -4.57 -4.45 -9.75
CA ASP A 316 -5.87 -4.01 -10.24
C ASP A 316 -6.23 -2.63 -9.63
N PRO A 317 -6.32 -1.57 -10.45
CA PRO A 317 -6.64 -0.24 -9.92
C PRO A 317 -8.11 -0.11 -9.48
N ALA A 318 -9.00 -1.01 -9.95
CA ALA A 318 -10.41 -1.01 -9.60
C ALA A 318 -10.68 -1.75 -8.28
N ASP A 319 -9.76 -2.62 -7.87
CA ASP A 319 -9.86 -3.39 -6.64
C ASP A 319 -8.49 -3.37 -5.91
N PRO A 320 -8.25 -2.41 -5.01
CA PRO A 320 -6.99 -2.33 -4.28
C PRO A 320 -6.79 -3.50 -3.32
N ASP A 321 -7.86 -4.24 -3.00
CA ASP A 321 -7.83 -5.42 -2.17
C ASP A 321 -7.62 -6.70 -3.00
N ALA A 322 -7.68 -6.61 -4.35
CA ALA A 322 -7.38 -7.74 -5.22
C ALA A 322 -5.92 -8.14 -5.06
N GLU A 323 -5.73 -9.40 -4.68
CA GLU A 323 -4.41 -10.01 -4.61
C GLU A 323 -3.91 -10.31 -6.02
N GLY A 324 -2.79 -9.69 -6.39
CA GLY A 324 -2.01 -10.07 -7.57
C GLY A 324 -1.91 -9.00 -8.65
N LEU A 325 -1.16 -9.36 -9.68
CA LEU A 325 -0.93 -8.54 -10.87
C LEU A 325 -1.92 -8.92 -11.98
N CYS A 326 -2.19 -7.96 -12.85
CA CYS A 326 -3.05 -8.14 -14.00
C CYS A 326 -2.60 -7.28 -15.18
N VAL A 327 -3.02 -7.66 -16.39
CA VAL A 327 -2.79 -6.91 -17.62
C VAL A 327 -3.83 -5.79 -17.70
N LEU A 328 -3.37 -4.55 -17.61
CA LEU A 328 -4.22 -3.36 -17.70
C LEU A 328 -4.33 -2.89 -19.16
N ARG A 329 -3.22 -2.90 -19.89
CA ARG A 329 -3.17 -2.45 -21.30
C ARG A 329 -2.41 -3.46 -22.14
N ALA A 330 -2.87 -3.66 -23.37
CA ALA A 330 -2.16 -4.41 -24.38
C ALA A 330 -2.35 -3.73 -25.75
N GLN A 331 -1.34 -3.79 -26.60
CA GLN A 331 -1.36 -3.30 -27.96
C GLN A 331 -0.62 -4.31 -28.85
N ILE A 332 -1.17 -4.56 -30.04
CA ILE A 332 -0.52 -5.39 -31.05
C ILE A 332 -0.11 -4.53 -32.25
N ASP A 333 1.13 -4.69 -32.68
CA ASP A 333 1.69 -4.08 -33.88
C ASP A 333 2.19 -5.20 -34.80
N TYR A 334 1.87 -5.14 -36.09
CA TYR A 334 2.26 -6.20 -37.04
C TYR A 334 3.59 -5.88 -37.72
N GLY A 335 4.36 -6.92 -38.01
CA GLY A 335 5.56 -6.80 -38.84
C GLY A 335 5.22 -6.39 -40.28
N ASP A 336 6.14 -5.67 -40.93
CA ASP A 336 6.05 -5.26 -42.36
C ASP A 336 6.41 -6.39 -43.35
#